data_AF-A0ABD1Z6Z3-F1
#
_entry.id   AF-A0ABD1Z6Z3-F1
#
_cell.length_a   1.000
_cell.length_b   1.000
_cell.length_c   1.000
_cell.angle_alpha   90.00
_cell.angle_beta   90.00
_cell.angle_gamma   90.00
#
_symmetry.space_group_name_H-M   'P 1'
#
loop_
_entity.id
_entity.type
_entity.pdbx_description
1 polymer ?
#
loop_
_entity_poly.entity_id
_entity_poly.type
_entity_poly.pdbx_seq_one_letter_code
_entity_poly.pdbx_strand_id
1 'polypeptide(L)'
;MYARGLTSLPLHATEFVRNLLGDQQSYVGWRLSLAFVIIFSSFLLGGKFLLKKPSQRKLRARKLKLPPAIPGGLPILGNVLQLNKGKPHETFTRWAQKYGPVFHVKTGSINVAVINSADLAKEIMVTQFDSVSTRRLPTALQILTGHKAMVSMSDYGEEYRMLKRIIVGNLLGTNVQRANRPIRQNALNLMIDDIFDHLNKGHDADMVAIRSFVQYSLFTLSMEQVFGYVPDSLLVEEFGILSTRQIFQILVADVLEPGVLVDWRNFFPVLSWVPNSKLEAKLKNSHQRKLKVISALIEKQKQQLRTRAPGRCYCDIVLTQCQHLTPIQMQYTIWEPIIESADTTLRTTESALLELTKNPLMQERLYAEIQNVAGNGRMVSEDDLRHLLLLDAIFKETLRYNPPVPILPARYVSQDIQVGGLNIPKDWDVLINIFGINWDPEVWKDPHVWNPDRCLSDKNLDLGIKDFRILSFGSGKRMCAGVQQAFSTVIMNIASLLQHFEFVIEPPSVENLHQVELEDKSFVGEHPELQSFRAYPRPGVNRRYPVN
;
A
#
# COMPACT_ATOMS: atom_id res chain seq x y z
N MET A 1 -24.44 -19.50 39.31
CA MET A 1 -24.64 -19.87 37.90
C MET A 1 -25.21 -18.65 37.18
N TYR A 2 -24.65 -18.30 36.01
CA TYR A 2 -24.86 -17.04 35.25
C TYR A 2 -24.10 -15.79 35.73
N ALA A 3 -22.78 -15.78 35.50
CA ALA A 3 -22.00 -14.58 35.22
C ALA A 3 -20.57 -15.00 34.81
N ARG A 4 -20.36 -15.40 33.55
CA ARG A 4 -19.04 -15.55 32.91
C ARG A 4 -19.27 -15.71 31.41
N GLY A 5 -19.02 -14.67 30.62
CA GLY A 5 -19.24 -14.71 29.18
C GLY A 5 -19.08 -13.39 28.43
N LEU A 6 -18.23 -12.47 28.90
CA LEU A 6 -17.87 -11.24 28.18
C LEU A 6 -16.40 -10.91 28.43
N THR A 7 -15.49 -11.73 27.92
CA THR A 7 -14.05 -11.42 27.88
C THR A 7 -13.46 -11.91 26.57
N SER A 8 -13.44 -11.01 25.58
CA SER A 8 -12.47 -10.86 24.48
C SER A 8 -13.12 -10.13 23.29
N LEU A 9 -13.31 -8.82 23.43
CA LEU A 9 -13.50 -7.95 22.26
C LEU A 9 -12.10 -7.55 21.75
N PRO A 10 -11.80 -7.68 20.44
CA PRO A 10 -10.51 -7.28 19.87
C PRO A 10 -10.22 -5.79 20.11
N LEU A 11 -8.95 -5.43 20.27
CA LEU A 11 -8.45 -4.07 20.52
C LEU A 11 -9.01 -2.99 19.57
N HIS A 12 -9.33 -3.34 18.33
CA HIS A 12 -9.94 -2.41 17.37
C HIS A 12 -11.45 -2.23 17.51
N ALA A 13 -12.17 -3.23 18.04
CA ALA A 13 -13.57 -3.07 18.40
C ALA A 13 -13.69 -2.21 19.66
N THR A 14 -12.76 -2.37 20.61
CA THR A 14 -12.64 -1.48 21.76
C THR A 14 -12.12 -0.11 21.38
N GLU A 15 -11.21 0.08 20.42
CA GLU A 15 -10.84 1.42 19.92
C GLU A 15 -11.96 2.07 19.11
N PHE A 16 -12.67 1.35 18.25
CA PHE A 16 -13.83 1.89 17.53
C PHE A 16 -14.91 2.32 18.51
N VAL A 17 -15.25 1.46 19.48
CA VAL A 17 -16.24 1.75 20.54
C VAL A 17 -15.72 2.82 21.51
N ARG A 18 -14.43 2.84 21.88
CA ARG A 18 -13.81 3.86 22.75
C ARG A 18 -13.67 5.21 22.05
N ASN A 19 -13.44 5.23 20.74
CA ASN A 19 -13.50 6.45 19.93
C ASN A 19 -14.94 6.90 19.69
N LEU A 20 -15.91 5.98 19.65
CA LEU A 20 -17.35 6.30 19.65
C LEU A 20 -17.83 6.83 21.01
N LEU A 21 -17.25 6.35 22.12
CA LEU A 21 -17.67 6.64 23.50
C LEU A 21 -16.81 7.70 24.23
N GLY A 22 -15.68 8.12 23.66
CA GLY A 22 -14.76 9.09 24.26
C GLY A 22 -13.94 8.55 25.45
N ASP A 23 -12.74 9.11 25.68
CA ASP A 23 -11.93 8.80 26.87
C ASP A 23 -12.59 9.32 28.15
N GLN A 24 -12.51 8.54 29.22
CA GLN A 24 -13.23 8.64 30.50
C GLN A 24 -12.84 9.83 31.41
N GLN A 25 -12.62 11.03 30.86
CA GLN A 25 -12.22 12.20 31.66
C GLN A 25 -13.11 13.44 31.49
N SER A 26 -14.36 13.26 31.09
CA SER A 26 -15.37 14.34 31.13
C SER A 26 -16.80 13.81 31.38
N TYR A 27 -16.96 13.07 32.47
CA TYR A 27 -18.23 12.43 32.86
C TYR A 27 -19.41 13.40 33.11
N VAL A 28 -19.14 14.69 33.36
CA VAL A 28 -20.19 15.69 33.63
C VAL A 28 -20.69 16.38 32.36
N GLY A 29 -19.80 16.61 31.37
CA GLY A 29 -20.18 17.19 30.08
C GLY A 29 -21.02 16.23 29.22
N TRP A 30 -20.67 14.94 29.22
CA TRP A 30 -21.40 13.92 28.47
C TRP A 30 -22.84 13.71 28.97
N ARG A 31 -23.13 13.84 30.26
CA ARG A 31 -24.51 13.73 30.76
C ARG A 31 -25.39 14.88 30.30
N LEU A 32 -24.83 16.09 30.24
CA LEU A 32 -25.53 17.27 29.73
C LEU A 32 -25.69 17.21 28.20
N SER A 33 -24.68 16.73 27.46
CA SER A 33 -24.76 16.55 26.01
C SER A 33 -25.65 15.37 25.59
N LEU A 34 -25.67 14.27 26.32
CA LEU A 34 -26.57 13.14 26.07
C LEU A 34 -28.01 13.50 26.44
N ALA A 35 -28.23 14.24 27.53
CA ALA A 35 -29.54 14.82 27.84
C ALA A 35 -29.97 15.81 26.76
N PHE A 36 -29.07 16.65 26.24
CA PHE A 36 -29.37 17.56 25.13
C PHE A 36 -29.66 16.79 23.84
N VAL A 37 -28.94 15.71 23.52
CA VAL A 37 -29.21 14.87 22.34
C VAL A 37 -30.50 14.07 22.49
N ILE A 38 -30.86 13.60 23.68
CA ILE A 38 -32.14 12.91 23.95
C ILE A 38 -33.31 13.90 23.92
N ILE A 39 -33.13 15.11 24.46
CA ILE A 39 -34.14 16.20 24.41
C ILE A 39 -34.27 16.74 22.99
N PHE A 40 -33.18 16.92 22.25
CA PHE A 40 -33.19 17.42 20.87
C PHE A 40 -33.65 16.36 19.87
N SER A 41 -33.35 15.07 20.10
CA SER A 41 -33.91 13.97 19.31
C SER A 41 -35.38 13.75 19.60
N SER A 42 -35.85 13.91 20.85
CA SER A 42 -37.29 13.88 21.17
C SER A 42 -38.02 15.12 20.62
N PHE A 43 -37.37 16.30 20.54
CA PHE A 43 -37.91 17.48 19.83
C PHE A 43 -37.94 17.30 18.30
N LEU A 44 -36.94 16.63 17.70
CA LEU A 44 -36.90 16.31 16.26
C LEU A 44 -37.84 15.16 15.87
N LEU A 45 -38.09 14.20 16.76
CA LEU A 45 -39.07 13.13 16.58
C LEU A 45 -40.50 13.63 16.83
N GLY A 46 -40.71 14.52 17.82
CA GLY A 46 -41.98 15.18 18.09
C GLY A 46 -42.35 16.26 17.06
N GLY A 47 -41.36 16.98 16.53
CA GLY A 47 -41.55 18.04 15.53
C GLY A 47 -41.69 17.56 14.07
N LYS A 48 -41.50 16.26 13.80
CA LYS A 48 -41.66 15.67 12.45
C LYS A 48 -42.97 14.90 12.24
N PHE A 49 -43.87 14.89 13.23
CA PHE A 49 -45.19 14.26 13.06
C PHE A 49 -46.26 15.20 12.48
N LEU A 50 -45.93 16.47 12.20
CA LEU A 50 -46.81 17.40 11.51
C LEU A 50 -46.05 18.11 10.38
N LEU A 51 -46.53 17.88 9.14
CA LEU A 51 -46.20 18.60 7.90
C LEU A 51 -44.92 18.20 7.14
N LYS A 52 -45.00 17.09 6.40
CA LYS A 52 -45.03 17.07 4.92
C LYS A 52 -45.07 15.61 4.46
N LYS A 53 -46.20 15.18 3.91
CA LYS A 53 -46.28 13.96 3.11
C LYS A 53 -45.14 14.00 2.08
N PRO A 54 -44.31 12.96 1.93
CA PRO A 54 -43.36 12.93 0.83
C PRO A 54 -44.18 13.00 -0.45
N SER A 55 -43.94 14.06 -1.24
CA SER A 55 -44.56 14.15 -2.55
C SER A 55 -44.14 12.92 -3.33
N GLN A 56 -45.13 12.26 -3.90
CA GLN A 56 -44.97 11.13 -4.79
C GLN A 56 -44.28 11.58 -6.09
N ARG A 57 -42.99 11.94 -6.03
CA ARG A 57 -42.12 11.76 -7.19
C ARG A 57 -41.92 10.27 -7.34
N LYS A 58 -42.90 9.65 -8.01
CA LYS A 58 -42.78 8.38 -8.72
C LYS A 58 -41.60 8.50 -9.69
N LEU A 59 -40.38 8.30 -9.18
CA LEU A 59 -39.35 7.68 -9.99
C LEU A 59 -39.90 6.29 -10.30
N ARG A 60 -40.25 6.08 -11.57
CA ARG A 60 -40.40 4.74 -12.13
C ARG A 60 -39.07 4.02 -11.85
N ALA A 61 -38.97 3.35 -10.71
CA ALA A 61 -37.98 2.33 -10.49
C ALA A 61 -38.32 1.21 -11.45
N ARG A 62 -37.78 1.28 -12.67
CA ARG A 62 -37.38 0.06 -13.37
C ARG A 62 -36.70 -0.78 -12.28
N LYS A 63 -37.17 -1.99 -11.97
CA LYS A 63 -36.56 -2.84 -10.92
C LYS A 63 -35.08 -3.02 -11.27
N LEU A 64 -34.22 -2.11 -10.80
CA LEU A 64 -32.80 -2.13 -11.08
C LEU A 64 -32.26 -3.35 -10.36
N LYS A 65 -31.64 -4.26 -11.12
CA LYS A 65 -30.95 -5.41 -10.54
C LYS A 65 -29.69 -4.87 -9.87
N LEU A 66 -29.75 -4.59 -8.58
CA LEU A 66 -28.60 -4.18 -7.78
C LEU A 66 -27.74 -5.41 -7.44
N PRO A 67 -26.43 -5.24 -7.16
CA PRO A 67 -25.64 -6.26 -6.50
C PRO A 67 -26.33 -6.79 -5.23
N PRO A 68 -26.22 -8.08 -4.90
CA PRO A 68 -26.71 -8.63 -3.64
C PRO A 68 -26.20 -7.83 -2.43
N ALA A 69 -27.10 -7.46 -1.52
CA ALA A 69 -26.73 -6.83 -0.26
C ALA A 69 -26.21 -7.88 0.72
N ILE A 70 -25.08 -7.62 1.39
CA ILE A 70 -24.60 -8.51 2.45
C ILE A 70 -25.52 -8.40 3.69
N PRO A 71 -26.13 -9.53 4.14
CA PRO A 71 -27.06 -9.52 5.26
C PRO A 71 -26.38 -9.29 6.61
N GLY A 72 -27.18 -8.99 7.63
CA GLY A 72 -26.72 -8.80 9.00
C GLY A 72 -26.10 -7.43 9.29
N GLY A 73 -26.24 -6.47 8.36
CA GLY A 73 -25.90 -5.08 8.62
C GLY A 73 -26.85 -4.45 9.65
N LEU A 74 -26.30 -3.73 10.62
CA LEU A 74 -27.10 -3.06 11.65
C LEU A 74 -27.75 -1.77 11.10
N PRO A 75 -28.88 -1.32 11.69
CA PRO A 75 -29.41 0.01 11.41
C PRO A 75 -28.32 1.07 11.60
N ILE A 76 -28.25 2.05 10.69
CA ILE A 76 -27.27 3.16 10.67
C ILE A 76 -25.82 2.72 10.37
N LEU A 77 -25.26 1.74 11.07
CA LEU A 77 -23.86 1.29 10.91
C LEU A 77 -23.64 0.43 9.65
N GLY A 78 -24.66 -0.28 9.19
CA GLY A 78 -24.50 -1.26 8.12
C GLY A 78 -23.57 -2.41 8.54
N ASN A 79 -22.65 -2.79 7.66
CA ASN A 79 -21.74 -3.92 7.79
C ASN A 79 -20.39 -3.55 8.45
N VAL A 80 -20.19 -2.33 8.98
CA VAL A 80 -18.89 -1.89 9.55
C VAL A 80 -18.37 -2.87 10.62
N LEU A 81 -19.23 -3.32 11.53
CA LEU A 81 -18.83 -4.26 12.59
C LEU A 81 -18.46 -5.65 12.07
N GLN A 82 -18.90 -6.03 10.87
CA GLN A 82 -18.52 -7.29 10.23
C GLN A 82 -17.13 -7.20 9.58
N LEU A 83 -16.59 -5.99 9.40
CA LEU A 83 -15.28 -5.72 8.79
C LEU A 83 -14.17 -5.44 9.83
N ASN A 84 -14.47 -5.54 11.12
CA ASN A 84 -13.60 -5.09 12.22
C ASN A 84 -12.38 -5.99 12.54
N LYS A 85 -12.15 -7.05 11.75
CA LYS A 85 -11.09 -8.05 11.99
C LYS A 85 -9.72 -7.71 11.37
N GLY A 86 -9.47 -6.46 10.99
CA GLY A 86 -8.19 -6.02 10.40
C GLY A 86 -7.90 -6.53 8.97
N LYS A 87 -8.63 -7.53 8.47
CA LYS A 87 -8.45 -8.12 7.13
C LYS A 87 -9.74 -8.09 6.30
N PRO A 88 -10.15 -6.90 5.79
CA PRO A 88 -11.37 -6.77 5.00
C PRO A 88 -11.34 -7.57 3.69
N HIS A 89 -10.17 -7.70 3.07
CA HIS A 89 -9.98 -8.44 1.80
C HIS A 89 -10.32 -9.93 1.93
N GLU A 90 -9.90 -10.60 3.00
CA GLU A 90 -10.29 -11.99 3.26
C GLU A 90 -11.79 -12.12 3.51
N THR A 91 -12.38 -11.17 4.24
CA THR A 91 -13.81 -11.17 4.53
C THR A 91 -14.62 -11.00 3.25
N PHE A 92 -14.20 -10.09 2.37
CA PHE A 92 -14.79 -9.91 1.05
C PHE A 92 -14.67 -11.16 0.17
N THR A 93 -13.53 -11.85 0.23
CA THR A 93 -13.30 -13.11 -0.50
C THR A 93 -14.26 -14.21 -0.03
N ARG A 94 -14.42 -14.39 1.29
CA ARG A 94 -15.41 -15.33 1.86
C ARG A 94 -16.84 -14.98 1.48
N TRP A 95 -17.17 -13.69 1.41
CA TRP A 95 -18.49 -13.25 0.95
C TRP A 95 -18.69 -13.47 -0.55
N ALA A 96 -17.65 -13.29 -1.37
CA ALA A 96 -17.74 -13.55 -2.79
C ALA A 96 -18.09 -15.01 -3.09
N GLN A 97 -17.48 -15.95 -2.36
CA GLN A 97 -17.79 -17.38 -2.46
C GLN A 97 -19.27 -17.70 -2.12
N LYS A 98 -19.89 -16.92 -1.23
CA LYS A 98 -21.27 -17.15 -0.78
C LYS A 98 -22.33 -16.39 -1.58
N TYR A 99 -22.05 -15.15 -1.96
CA TYR A 99 -23.03 -14.23 -2.53
C TYR A 99 -22.76 -13.90 -4.01
N GLY A 100 -21.68 -14.44 -4.58
CA GLY A 100 -21.25 -14.22 -5.95
C GLY A 100 -20.13 -13.18 -6.08
N PRO A 101 -19.55 -13.05 -7.29
CA PRO A 101 -18.33 -12.27 -7.54
C PRO A 101 -18.51 -10.76 -7.35
N VAL A 102 -19.75 -10.28 -7.31
CA VAL A 102 -20.11 -8.88 -7.03
C VAL A 102 -21.24 -8.84 -6.02
N PHE A 103 -21.03 -8.08 -4.97
CA PHE A 103 -22.01 -7.80 -3.92
C PHE A 103 -21.82 -6.36 -3.44
N HIS A 104 -22.70 -5.90 -2.55
CA HIS A 104 -22.51 -4.62 -1.89
C HIS A 104 -22.68 -4.70 -0.38
N VAL A 105 -21.94 -3.82 0.29
CA VAL A 105 -21.97 -3.60 1.73
C VAL A 105 -22.32 -2.15 2.00
N LYS A 106 -22.88 -1.89 3.18
CA LYS A 106 -23.13 -0.54 3.66
C LYS A 106 -22.15 -0.23 4.77
N THR A 107 -21.31 0.79 4.61
CA THR A 107 -20.37 1.26 5.63
C THR A 107 -20.84 2.60 6.18
N GLY A 108 -21.62 2.56 7.27
CA GLY A 108 -22.36 3.72 7.77
C GLY A 108 -23.44 4.17 6.79
N SER A 109 -23.35 5.39 6.27
CA SER A 109 -24.27 5.92 5.26
C SER A 109 -23.83 5.68 3.81
N ILE A 110 -22.66 5.06 3.59
CA ILE A 110 -22.08 4.84 2.26
C ILE A 110 -22.38 3.41 1.79
N ASN A 111 -22.83 3.26 0.54
CA ASN A 111 -22.93 1.97 -0.12
C ASN A 111 -21.64 1.72 -0.91
N VAL A 112 -21.11 0.50 -0.80
CA VAL A 112 -19.87 0.09 -1.43
C VAL A 112 -20.10 -1.19 -2.20
N ALA A 113 -19.93 -1.16 -3.52
CA ALA A 113 -19.89 -2.36 -4.35
C ALA A 113 -18.49 -2.98 -4.26
N VAL A 114 -18.41 -4.28 -4.04
CA VAL A 114 -17.15 -5.03 -3.92
C VAL A 114 -17.06 -6.03 -5.06
N ILE A 115 -15.94 -5.99 -5.77
CA ILE A 115 -15.69 -6.72 -7.01
C ILE A 115 -14.57 -7.74 -6.77
N ASN A 116 -14.85 -9.00 -7.09
CA ASN A 116 -13.96 -10.14 -6.82
C ASN A 116 -13.72 -11.01 -8.06
N SER A 117 -14.06 -10.52 -9.27
CA SER A 117 -13.83 -11.22 -10.54
C SER A 117 -12.98 -10.36 -11.48
N ALA A 118 -12.04 -11.01 -12.18
CA ALA A 118 -11.14 -10.38 -13.15
C ALA A 118 -11.89 -9.67 -14.28
N ASP A 119 -12.93 -10.30 -14.85
CA ASP A 119 -13.70 -9.73 -15.97
C ASP A 119 -14.49 -8.49 -15.56
N LEU A 120 -15.07 -8.52 -14.35
CA LEU A 120 -15.84 -7.39 -13.82
C LEU A 120 -14.91 -6.25 -13.38
N ALA A 121 -13.72 -6.59 -12.87
CA ALA A 121 -12.67 -5.60 -12.60
C ALA A 121 -12.19 -4.92 -13.89
N LYS A 122 -12.03 -5.67 -14.99
CA LYS A 122 -11.74 -5.13 -16.33
C LYS A 122 -12.84 -4.19 -16.82
N GLU A 123 -14.11 -4.60 -16.71
CA GLU A 123 -15.25 -3.77 -17.09
C GLU A 123 -15.22 -2.42 -16.35
N ILE A 124 -14.91 -2.43 -15.05
CA ILE A 124 -14.84 -1.21 -14.23
C ILE A 124 -13.63 -0.33 -14.61
N MET A 125 -12.44 -0.93 -14.72
CA MET A 125 -11.20 -0.19 -14.93
C MET A 125 -11.01 0.31 -16.36
N VAL A 126 -11.71 -0.31 -17.33
CA VAL A 126 -11.58 0.00 -18.75
C VAL A 126 -12.88 0.59 -19.29
N THR A 127 -13.98 -0.18 -19.28
CA THR A 127 -15.24 0.22 -19.92
C THR A 127 -15.94 1.35 -19.17
N GLN A 128 -16.05 1.22 -17.84
CA GLN A 128 -16.76 2.20 -16.99
C GLN A 128 -15.84 3.28 -16.42
N PHE A 129 -14.57 3.33 -16.85
CA PHE A 129 -13.53 4.13 -16.21
C PHE A 129 -13.92 5.59 -15.99
N ASP A 130 -14.52 6.23 -16.98
CA ASP A 130 -14.84 7.67 -16.92
C ASP A 130 -15.84 7.97 -15.79
N SER A 131 -16.78 7.05 -15.53
CA SER A 131 -17.75 7.10 -14.43
C SER A 131 -17.15 6.84 -13.05
N VAL A 132 -15.98 6.19 -12.98
CA VAL A 132 -15.28 5.81 -11.74
C VAL A 132 -13.89 6.45 -11.64
N SER A 133 -13.70 7.56 -12.34
CA SER A 133 -12.39 8.18 -12.56
C SER A 133 -11.89 8.99 -11.36
N THR A 134 -12.78 9.30 -10.40
CA THR A 134 -12.53 10.09 -9.19
C THR A 134 -12.57 9.22 -7.93
N ARG A 135 -12.20 9.80 -6.78
CA ARG A 135 -12.13 9.10 -5.50
C ARG A 135 -12.74 9.90 -4.35
N ARG A 136 -13.40 9.20 -3.42
CA ARG A 136 -13.70 9.71 -2.08
C ARG A 136 -12.61 9.22 -1.13
N LEU A 137 -11.66 10.10 -0.80
CA LEU A 137 -10.56 9.73 0.10
C LEU A 137 -10.99 9.80 1.57
N PRO A 138 -10.54 8.87 2.42
CA PRO A 138 -10.60 9.00 3.88
C PRO A 138 -9.84 10.24 4.40
N THR A 139 -10.24 10.80 5.54
CA THR A 139 -9.58 11.96 6.20
C THR A 139 -8.04 11.82 6.26
N ALA A 140 -7.54 10.64 6.64
CA ALA A 140 -6.10 10.40 6.75
C ALA A 140 -5.37 10.62 5.41
N LEU A 141 -5.86 9.98 4.34
CA LEU A 141 -5.29 10.14 3.00
C LEU A 141 -5.50 11.57 2.47
N GLN A 142 -6.63 12.22 2.74
CA GLN A 142 -6.82 13.63 2.35
C GLN A 142 -5.73 14.52 2.95
N ILE A 143 -5.48 14.45 4.26
CA ILE A 143 -4.49 15.30 4.92
C ILE A 143 -3.08 14.94 4.46
N LEU A 144 -2.68 13.67 4.58
CA LEU A 144 -1.30 13.24 4.36
C LEU A 144 -0.83 13.40 2.90
N THR A 145 -1.76 13.32 1.93
CA THR A 145 -1.47 13.47 0.50
C THR A 145 -1.77 14.88 -0.04
N GLY A 146 -1.95 15.87 0.84
CA GLY A 146 -2.09 17.27 0.45
C GLY A 146 -3.39 17.54 -0.31
N HIS A 147 -4.48 16.90 0.10
CA HIS A 147 -5.81 16.99 -0.50
C HIS A 147 -5.79 16.66 -1.99
N LYS A 148 -5.30 15.44 -2.33
CA LYS A 148 -5.21 14.91 -3.69
C LYS A 148 -4.06 15.49 -4.54
N ALA A 149 -2.97 15.94 -3.93
CA ALA A 149 -1.80 16.46 -4.66
C ALA A 149 -0.88 15.35 -5.23
N MET A 150 -0.99 14.11 -4.74
CA MET A 150 -0.25 12.95 -5.28
C MET A 150 -0.94 12.36 -6.51
N VAL A 151 -0.17 11.84 -7.46
CA VAL A 151 -0.67 11.10 -8.64
C VAL A 151 -1.47 9.87 -8.22
N SER A 152 -0.99 9.10 -7.25
CA SER A 152 -1.66 7.87 -6.76
C SER A 152 -3.05 8.13 -6.18
N MET A 153 -3.23 9.27 -5.51
CA MET A 153 -4.45 9.64 -4.76
C MET A 153 -5.32 10.72 -5.42
N SER A 154 -4.86 11.35 -6.51
CA SER A 154 -5.62 12.39 -7.22
C SER A 154 -6.81 11.88 -8.01
N ASP A 155 -7.73 12.77 -8.37
CA ASP A 155 -8.77 12.50 -9.35
C ASP A 155 -8.18 12.47 -10.77
N TYR A 156 -8.84 11.75 -11.69
CA TYR A 156 -8.29 11.61 -13.04
C TYR A 156 -8.67 12.85 -13.83
N GLY A 157 -7.68 13.54 -14.37
CA GLY A 157 -7.88 14.77 -15.11
C GLY A 157 -6.59 15.24 -15.74
N GLU A 158 -6.56 16.49 -16.18
CA GLU A 158 -5.37 17.10 -16.78
C GLU A 158 -4.19 17.12 -15.82
N GLU A 159 -4.43 17.49 -14.55
CA GLU A 159 -3.40 17.51 -13.50
C GLU A 159 -2.79 16.12 -13.29
N TYR A 160 -3.61 15.08 -13.11
CA TYR A 160 -3.11 13.70 -12.99
C TYR A 160 -2.24 13.30 -14.20
N ARG A 161 -2.72 13.57 -15.42
CA ARG A 161 -1.99 13.20 -16.64
C ARG A 161 -0.67 13.94 -16.76
N MET A 162 -0.66 15.23 -16.42
CA MET A 162 0.53 16.08 -16.41
C MET A 162 1.56 15.56 -15.40
N LEU A 163 1.17 15.43 -14.12
CA LEU A 163 2.08 14.98 -13.05
C LEU A 163 2.58 13.56 -13.31
N LYS A 164 1.71 12.63 -13.74
CA LYS A 164 2.13 11.27 -14.12
C LYS A 164 3.12 11.30 -15.29
N ARG A 165 2.92 12.16 -16.29
CA ARG A 165 3.85 12.30 -17.42
C ARG A 165 5.21 12.83 -16.96
N ILE A 166 5.24 13.76 -16.01
CA ILE A 166 6.49 14.28 -15.43
C ILE A 166 7.25 13.16 -14.71
N ILE A 167 6.60 12.42 -13.81
CA ILE A 167 7.24 11.33 -13.07
C ILE A 167 7.69 10.20 -14.02
N VAL A 168 6.83 9.77 -14.94
CA VAL A 168 7.18 8.70 -15.89
C VAL A 168 8.27 9.16 -16.86
N GLY A 169 8.18 10.38 -17.39
CA GLY A 169 9.15 10.89 -18.36
C GLY A 169 10.57 11.06 -17.79
N ASN A 170 10.67 11.37 -16.50
CA ASN A 170 11.93 11.81 -15.89
C ASN A 170 12.43 10.91 -14.76
N LEU A 171 11.72 9.84 -14.41
CA LEU A 171 12.12 8.91 -13.35
C LEU A 171 11.74 7.46 -13.66
N LEU A 172 10.47 7.19 -13.93
CA LEU A 172 9.95 5.81 -13.98
C LEU A 172 9.92 5.18 -15.37
N GLY A 173 10.16 5.96 -16.42
CA GLY A 173 10.15 5.50 -17.81
C GLY A 173 11.35 4.63 -18.15
N THR A 174 11.20 3.80 -19.18
CA THR A 174 12.17 2.74 -19.51
C THR A 174 13.60 3.24 -19.72
N ASN A 175 13.79 4.35 -20.42
CA ASN A 175 15.13 4.90 -20.67
C ASN A 175 15.78 5.44 -19.38
N VAL A 176 15.00 6.12 -18.54
CA VAL A 176 15.50 6.65 -17.26
C VAL A 176 15.80 5.52 -16.29
N GLN A 177 14.94 4.49 -16.23
CA GLN A 177 15.20 3.30 -15.43
C GLN A 177 16.47 2.59 -15.89
N ARG A 178 16.74 2.47 -17.20
CA ARG A 178 18.02 1.94 -17.70
C ARG A 178 19.21 2.80 -17.27
N ALA A 179 19.11 4.13 -17.34
CA ALA A 179 20.17 5.04 -16.89
C ALA A 179 20.43 4.93 -15.37
N ASN A 180 19.40 4.65 -14.57
CA ASN A 180 19.48 4.49 -13.12
C ASN A 180 19.95 3.10 -12.66
N ARG A 181 20.38 2.20 -13.57
CA ARG A 181 20.95 0.89 -13.24
C ARG A 181 22.10 0.97 -12.24
N PRO A 182 23.12 1.85 -12.41
CA PRO A 182 24.23 1.91 -11.46
C PRO A 182 23.77 2.32 -10.05
N ILE A 183 22.75 3.17 -9.94
CA ILE A 183 22.18 3.59 -8.66
C ILE A 183 21.51 2.39 -7.95
N ARG A 184 20.71 1.60 -8.69
CA ARG A 184 20.11 0.37 -8.15
C ARG A 184 21.17 -0.64 -7.72
N GLN A 185 22.19 -0.87 -8.54
CA GLN A 185 23.29 -1.77 -8.20
C GLN A 185 24.04 -1.29 -6.95
N ASN A 186 24.29 0.01 -6.80
CA ASN A 186 24.96 0.54 -5.63
C ASN A 186 24.14 0.33 -4.35
N ALA A 187 22.84 0.66 -4.37
CA ALA A 187 21.94 0.45 -3.24
C ALA A 187 21.85 -1.03 -2.83
N LEU A 188 21.90 -1.93 -3.81
CA LEU A 188 21.92 -3.39 -3.63
C LEU A 188 23.23 -3.86 -3.02
N ASN A 189 24.37 -3.38 -3.53
CA ASN A 189 25.70 -3.73 -2.99
C ASN A 189 25.84 -3.29 -1.53
N LEU A 190 25.41 -2.06 -1.20
CA LEU A 190 25.42 -1.56 0.17
C LEU A 190 24.57 -2.44 1.10
N MET A 191 23.39 -2.87 0.64
CA MET A 191 22.53 -3.78 1.41
C MET A 191 23.24 -5.11 1.71
N ILE A 192 23.88 -5.73 0.71
CA ILE A 192 24.60 -6.99 0.88
C ILE A 192 25.81 -6.79 1.81
N ASP A 193 26.57 -5.72 1.62
CA ASP A 193 27.70 -5.35 2.47
C ASP A 193 27.26 -5.17 3.95
N ASP A 194 26.15 -4.48 4.19
CA ASP A 194 25.60 -4.25 5.53
C ASP A 194 25.14 -5.55 6.21
N ILE A 195 24.55 -6.48 5.45
CA ILE A 195 24.17 -7.80 5.96
C ILE A 195 25.43 -8.59 6.37
N PHE A 196 26.47 -8.62 5.54
CA PHE A 196 27.73 -9.27 5.90
C PHE A 196 28.38 -8.64 7.15
N ASP A 197 28.37 -7.31 7.26
CA ASP A 197 28.89 -6.62 8.44
C ASP A 197 28.08 -6.91 9.71
N HIS A 198 26.77 -7.15 9.58
CA HIS A 198 25.93 -7.61 10.69
C HIS A 198 26.30 -9.04 11.10
N LEU A 199 26.36 -9.97 10.14
CA LEU A 199 26.69 -11.38 10.39
C LEU A 199 28.07 -11.55 11.06
N ASN A 200 29.05 -10.71 10.73
CA ASN A 200 30.41 -10.78 11.27
C ASN A 200 30.57 -10.29 12.73
N LYS A 201 29.54 -9.68 13.34
CA LYS A 201 29.62 -9.10 14.70
C LYS A 201 29.43 -10.10 15.85
N GLY A 202 29.05 -11.36 15.58
CA GLY A 202 29.09 -12.48 16.54
C GLY A 202 27.83 -12.73 17.42
N HIS A 203 27.70 -14.01 17.82
CA HIS A 203 26.72 -14.75 18.67
C HIS A 203 25.19 -14.48 18.57
N ASP A 204 24.69 -13.26 18.41
CA ASP A 204 23.27 -12.98 18.09
C ASP A 204 23.06 -12.65 16.60
N ALA A 205 24.14 -12.75 15.81
CA ALA A 205 24.21 -12.33 14.42
C ALA A 205 23.52 -13.31 13.44
N ASP A 206 23.13 -14.51 13.87
CA ASP A 206 22.50 -15.51 13.01
C ASP A 206 21.11 -15.07 12.51
N MET A 207 20.43 -14.20 13.28
CA MET A 207 19.15 -13.63 12.90
C MET A 207 19.33 -12.29 12.17
N VAL A 208 18.83 -12.25 10.93
CA VAL A 208 18.84 -11.08 10.07
C VAL A 208 17.40 -10.59 9.92
N ALA A 209 17.13 -9.42 10.49
CA ALA A 209 15.90 -8.68 10.22
C ALA A 209 15.97 -8.08 8.81
N ILE A 210 15.73 -8.92 7.79
CA ILE A 210 15.91 -8.55 6.37
C ILE A 210 15.14 -7.29 6.00
N ARG A 211 14.00 -7.07 6.67
CA ARG A 211 13.16 -5.89 6.57
C ARG A 211 13.97 -4.60 6.63
N SER A 212 14.77 -4.44 7.67
CA SER A 212 15.52 -3.20 7.92
C SER A 212 16.55 -2.93 6.82
N PHE A 213 17.24 -3.97 6.36
CA PHE A 213 18.24 -3.87 5.29
C PHE A 213 17.59 -3.51 3.94
N VAL A 214 16.51 -4.21 3.57
CA VAL A 214 15.76 -3.93 2.34
C VAL A 214 15.14 -2.54 2.39
N GLN A 215 14.52 -2.16 3.51
CA GLN A 215 13.91 -0.85 3.71
C GLN A 215 14.94 0.28 3.56
N TYR A 216 16.12 0.13 4.15
CA TYR A 216 17.20 1.11 4.01
C TYR A 216 17.75 1.16 2.57
N SER A 217 17.92 0.00 1.92
CA SER A 217 18.32 -0.07 0.50
C SER A 217 17.33 0.65 -0.43
N LEU A 218 16.03 0.44 -0.22
CA LEU A 218 14.97 1.12 -0.98
C LEU A 218 14.97 2.63 -0.73
N PHE A 219 15.19 3.06 0.52
CA PHE A 219 15.30 4.47 0.84
C PHE A 219 16.52 5.11 0.18
N THR A 220 17.67 4.44 0.24
CA THR A 220 18.92 4.85 -0.45
C THR A 220 18.69 4.98 -1.95
N LEU A 221 18.08 3.97 -2.57
CA LEU A 221 17.72 4.00 -4.00
C LEU A 221 16.84 5.22 -4.33
N SER A 222 15.76 5.44 -3.57
CA SER A 222 14.85 6.56 -3.81
C SER A 222 15.52 7.91 -3.62
N MET A 223 16.35 8.07 -2.58
CA MET A 223 17.07 9.32 -2.31
C MET A 223 18.10 9.63 -3.40
N GLU A 224 18.87 8.64 -3.85
CA GLU A 224 19.80 8.79 -4.97
C GLU A 224 19.07 9.14 -6.27
N GLN A 225 17.96 8.48 -6.59
CA GLN A 225 17.20 8.79 -7.81
C GLN A 225 16.55 10.18 -7.76
N VAL A 226 16.01 10.57 -6.60
CA VAL A 226 15.27 11.83 -6.44
C VAL A 226 16.22 13.01 -6.26
N PHE A 227 17.20 12.91 -5.37
CA PHE A 227 18.09 14.02 -5.00
C PHE A 227 19.53 13.86 -5.51
N GLY A 228 19.94 12.67 -5.94
CA GLY A 228 21.30 12.39 -6.43
C GLY A 228 22.32 12.11 -5.32
N TYR A 229 21.84 11.91 -4.08
CA TYR A 229 22.64 11.54 -2.92
C TYR A 229 21.75 11.11 -1.75
N VAL A 230 22.32 10.41 -0.77
CA VAL A 230 21.74 10.21 0.56
C VAL A 230 22.41 11.16 1.57
N PRO A 231 21.66 12.03 2.27
CA PRO A 231 22.25 12.88 3.30
C PRO A 231 22.60 12.08 4.56
N ASP A 232 23.86 12.17 5.02
CA ASP A 232 24.26 11.73 6.37
C ASP A 232 23.50 12.53 7.44
N SER A 233 23.36 13.83 7.19
CA SER A 233 22.54 14.73 7.99
C SER A 233 21.91 15.86 7.17
N LEU A 234 20.82 16.40 7.71
CA LEU A 234 20.08 17.52 7.15
C LEU A 234 19.69 18.51 8.25
N LEU A 235 20.11 19.76 8.12
CA LEU A 235 19.62 20.84 8.95
C LEU A 235 18.20 21.23 8.49
N VAL A 236 17.24 21.14 9.39
CA VAL A 236 15.87 21.64 9.22
C VAL A 236 15.63 22.69 10.30
N GLU A 237 15.27 23.91 9.90
CA GLU A 237 15.19 25.07 10.80
C GLU A 237 14.38 24.77 12.08
N GLU A 238 13.25 24.07 11.94
CA GLU A 238 12.37 23.76 13.07
C GLU A 238 12.79 22.52 13.89
N PHE A 239 13.62 21.63 13.35
CA PHE A 239 13.95 20.34 13.97
C PHE A 239 15.43 20.14 14.29
N GLY A 240 16.28 21.10 13.93
CA GLY A 240 17.74 20.98 14.05
C GLY A 240 18.32 20.00 13.04
N ILE A 241 19.42 19.35 13.41
CA ILE A 241 20.13 18.40 12.55
C ILE A 241 19.47 17.03 12.65
N LEU A 242 18.96 16.54 11.53
CA LEU A 242 18.36 15.21 11.40
C LEU A 242 19.36 14.24 10.77
N SER A 243 19.49 13.05 11.35
CA SER A 243 20.19 11.91 10.75
C SER A 243 19.41 11.29 9.58
N THR A 244 20.07 10.50 8.73
CA THR A 244 19.42 9.72 7.66
C THR A 244 18.23 8.90 8.15
N ARG A 245 18.36 8.25 9.32
CA ARG A 245 17.28 7.45 9.92
C ARG A 245 16.08 8.30 10.31
N GLN A 246 16.30 9.50 10.86
CA GLN A 246 15.21 10.43 11.20
C GLN A 246 14.54 11.00 9.95
N ILE A 247 15.31 11.25 8.88
CA ILE A 247 14.76 11.66 7.58
C ILE A 247 13.86 10.55 7.03
N PHE A 248 14.33 9.30 7.02
CA PHE A 248 13.51 8.14 6.64
C PHE A 248 12.22 8.07 7.47
N GLN A 249 12.35 8.16 8.80
CA GLN A 249 11.20 8.11 9.72
C GLN A 249 10.14 9.15 9.35
N ILE A 250 10.56 10.40 9.12
CA ILE A 250 9.64 11.52 8.82
C ILE A 250 9.03 11.41 7.41
N LEU A 251 9.83 11.02 6.42
CA LEU A 251 9.39 10.99 5.02
C LEU A 251 8.57 9.75 4.67
N VAL A 252 8.73 8.66 5.42
CA VAL A 252 8.14 7.36 5.12
C VAL A 252 7.27 6.87 6.29
N ALA A 253 7.89 6.44 7.39
CA ALA A 253 7.18 5.73 8.46
C ALA A 253 6.08 6.56 9.13
N ASP A 254 6.37 7.82 9.49
CA ASP A 254 5.43 8.77 10.10
C ASP A 254 4.26 9.13 9.18
N VAL A 255 4.33 8.80 7.89
CA VAL A 255 3.24 9.01 6.92
C VAL A 255 2.44 7.72 6.70
N LEU A 256 3.11 6.57 6.59
CA LEU A 256 2.46 5.28 6.38
C LEU A 256 1.63 4.84 7.61
N GLU A 257 2.20 4.94 8.82
CA GLU A 257 1.55 4.49 10.05
C GLU A 257 0.20 5.19 10.31
N PRO A 258 0.08 6.53 10.29
CA PRO A 258 -1.22 7.16 10.46
C PRO A 258 -2.12 7.09 9.21
N GLY A 259 -1.59 6.67 8.05
CA GLY A 259 -2.34 6.55 6.80
C GLY A 259 -3.47 5.51 6.84
N VAL A 260 -3.38 4.52 7.72
CA VAL A 260 -4.41 3.48 7.94
C VAL A 260 -5.44 3.85 8.98
N LEU A 261 -5.28 4.97 9.68
CA LEU A 261 -6.19 5.33 10.74
C LEU A 261 -7.60 5.55 10.20
N VAL A 262 -8.53 4.76 10.73
CA VAL A 262 -9.94 4.83 10.35
C VAL A 262 -10.60 5.96 11.12
N ASP A 263 -10.96 7.03 10.41
CA ASP A 263 -11.84 8.06 10.94
C ASP A 263 -13.30 7.63 10.79
N TRP A 264 -14.01 7.43 11.91
CA TRP A 264 -15.41 6.98 11.89
C TRP A 264 -16.32 7.95 11.12
N ARG A 265 -15.95 9.24 11.04
CA ARG A 265 -16.66 10.27 10.29
C ARG A 265 -16.69 9.99 8.79
N ASN A 266 -15.74 9.23 8.27
CA ASN A 266 -15.75 8.80 6.86
C ASN A 266 -16.98 7.94 6.54
N PHE A 267 -17.52 7.20 7.52
CA PHE A 267 -18.73 6.41 7.35
C PHE A 267 -20.01 7.24 7.47
N PHE A 268 -19.93 8.44 8.05
CA PHE A 268 -21.07 9.33 8.29
C PHE A 268 -20.74 10.78 7.89
N PRO A 269 -20.70 11.09 6.57
CA PRO A 269 -20.31 12.43 6.10
C PRO A 269 -21.15 13.58 6.69
N VAL A 270 -22.42 13.32 7.07
CA VAL A 270 -23.29 14.32 7.73
C VAL A 270 -22.75 14.74 9.12
N LEU A 271 -21.89 13.91 9.72
CA LEU A 271 -21.25 14.16 11.02
C LEU A 271 -19.80 14.64 10.88
N SER A 272 -19.38 15.06 9.68
CA SER A 272 -18.01 15.57 9.45
C SER A 272 -17.67 16.80 10.28
N TRP A 273 -18.68 17.54 10.75
CA TRP A 273 -18.53 18.71 11.63
C TRP A 273 -18.13 18.35 13.06
N VAL A 274 -18.27 17.07 13.47
CA VAL A 274 -17.85 16.62 14.81
C VAL A 274 -16.32 16.63 14.88
N PRO A 275 -15.70 17.36 15.82
CA PRO A 275 -14.25 17.41 15.93
C PRO A 275 -13.66 16.05 16.30
N ASN A 276 -12.59 15.64 15.62
CA ASN A 276 -11.73 14.53 16.02
C ASN A 276 -10.30 15.05 16.19
N SER A 277 -10.13 15.96 17.14
CA SER A 277 -8.92 16.79 17.27
C SER A 277 -7.66 15.99 17.47
N LYS A 278 -7.71 14.84 18.18
CA LYS A 278 -6.53 13.98 18.41
C LYS A 278 -6.04 13.34 17.10
N LEU A 279 -6.96 12.75 16.32
CA LEU A 279 -6.64 12.16 15.03
C LEU A 279 -6.12 13.24 14.07
N GLU A 280 -6.84 14.35 13.97
CA GLU A 280 -6.45 15.45 13.10
C GLU A 280 -5.12 16.06 13.48
N ALA A 281 -4.82 16.22 14.77
CA ALA A 281 -3.52 16.70 15.24
C ALA A 281 -2.39 15.74 14.86
N LYS A 282 -2.56 14.42 15.03
CA LYS A 282 -1.56 13.41 14.61
C LYS A 282 -1.31 13.49 13.10
N LEU A 283 -2.37 13.56 12.30
CA LEU A 283 -2.29 13.65 10.83
C LEU A 283 -1.63 14.95 10.37
N LYS A 284 -2.06 16.10 10.92
CA LYS A 284 -1.52 17.42 10.58
C LYS A 284 -0.05 17.55 11.01
N ASN A 285 0.32 17.03 12.18
CA ASN A 285 1.72 17.04 12.63
C ASN A 285 2.62 16.22 11.71
N SER A 286 2.21 14.99 11.36
CA SER A 286 2.96 14.12 10.45
C SER A 286 3.11 14.76 9.06
N HIS A 287 2.02 15.32 8.55
CA HIS A 287 1.99 16.07 7.29
C HIS A 287 2.93 17.27 7.29
N GLN A 288 2.88 18.10 8.33
CA GLN A 288 3.73 19.29 8.45
C GLN A 288 5.21 18.92 8.58
N ARG A 289 5.56 17.93 9.42
CA ARG A 289 6.93 17.45 9.58
C ARG A 289 7.52 16.99 8.25
N LYS A 290 6.78 16.18 7.50
CA LYS A 290 7.15 15.76 6.14
C LYS A 290 7.41 16.96 5.22
N LEU A 291 6.49 17.93 5.16
CA LEU A 291 6.64 19.09 4.27
C LEU A 291 7.87 19.93 4.61
N LYS A 292 8.21 20.09 5.90
CA LYS A 292 9.42 20.81 6.33
C LYS A 292 10.70 20.10 5.90
N VAL A 293 10.78 18.78 6.10
CA VAL A 293 11.94 17.98 5.66
C VAL A 293 12.10 18.01 4.13
N ILE A 294 11.01 17.81 3.37
CA ILE A 294 11.06 17.90 1.90
C ILE A 294 11.46 19.30 1.43
N SER A 295 10.96 20.35 2.08
CA SER A 295 11.34 21.73 1.75
C SER A 295 12.84 21.95 1.98
N ALA A 296 13.39 21.49 3.11
CA ALA A 296 14.82 21.61 3.39
C ALA A 296 15.69 20.86 2.37
N LEU A 297 15.27 19.66 1.93
CA LEU A 297 15.97 18.92 0.87
C LEU A 297 15.92 19.66 -0.48
N ILE A 298 14.75 20.20 -0.85
CA ILE A 298 14.59 20.99 -2.07
C ILE A 298 15.44 22.27 -2.03
N GLU A 299 15.47 22.98 -0.90
CA GLU A 299 16.29 24.19 -0.77
C GLU A 299 17.78 23.87 -0.85
N LYS A 300 18.23 22.77 -0.22
CA LYS A 300 19.61 22.28 -0.40
C LYS A 300 19.89 21.96 -1.87
N GLN A 301 18.94 21.37 -2.60
CA GLN A 301 19.08 21.11 -4.03
C GLN A 301 19.22 22.40 -4.84
N LYS A 302 18.38 23.40 -4.58
CA LYS A 302 18.45 24.71 -5.23
C LYS A 302 19.78 25.40 -4.99
N GLN A 303 20.35 25.29 -3.78
CA GLN A 303 21.67 25.82 -3.47
C GLN A 303 22.76 25.14 -4.30
N GLN A 304 22.73 23.81 -4.41
CA GLN A 304 23.68 23.08 -5.26
C GLN A 304 23.58 23.49 -6.73
N LEU A 305 22.37 23.69 -7.26
CA LEU A 305 22.15 24.13 -8.64
C LEU A 305 22.71 25.53 -8.96
N ARG A 306 23.11 26.32 -7.96
CA ARG A 306 23.83 27.59 -8.19
C ARG A 306 25.28 27.38 -8.63
N THR A 307 25.87 26.24 -8.30
CA THR A 307 27.30 25.96 -8.55
C THR A 307 27.54 24.76 -9.47
N ARG A 308 26.52 23.95 -9.77
CA ARG A 308 26.63 22.79 -10.67
C ARG A 308 25.56 22.80 -11.76
N ALA A 309 25.87 22.15 -12.89
CA ALA A 309 24.89 21.92 -13.95
C ALA A 309 23.72 21.04 -13.47
N PRO A 310 22.49 21.30 -13.94
CA PRO A 310 21.30 20.50 -13.62
C PRO A 310 21.29 19.15 -14.35
N GLY A 311 20.28 18.33 -14.04
CA GLY A 311 19.97 17.09 -14.77
C GLY A 311 20.64 15.84 -14.23
N ARG A 312 21.17 15.87 -12.99
CA ARG A 312 21.79 14.70 -12.35
C ARG A 312 20.80 13.78 -11.63
N CYS A 313 19.67 14.33 -11.20
CA CYS A 313 18.63 13.61 -10.48
C CYS A 313 17.25 14.18 -10.84
N TYR A 314 16.20 13.49 -10.40
CA TYR A 314 14.83 13.88 -10.73
C TYR A 314 14.45 15.25 -10.17
N CYS A 315 14.89 15.60 -8.95
CA CYS A 315 14.64 16.92 -8.35
C CYS A 315 15.22 18.07 -9.20
N ASP A 316 16.42 17.89 -9.78
CA ASP A 316 17.00 18.90 -10.69
C ASP A 316 16.09 19.14 -11.90
N ILE A 317 15.55 18.07 -12.48
CA ILE A 317 14.69 18.14 -13.65
C ILE A 317 13.39 18.87 -13.30
N VAL A 318 12.76 18.54 -12.17
CA VAL A 318 11.55 19.22 -11.71
C VAL A 318 11.82 20.72 -11.47
N LEU A 319 12.91 21.05 -10.79
CA LEU A 319 13.27 22.45 -10.46
C LEU A 319 13.59 23.29 -11.71
N THR A 320 14.17 22.69 -12.75
CA THR A 320 14.61 23.43 -13.94
C THR A 320 13.61 23.42 -15.09
N GLN A 321 12.87 22.32 -15.27
CA GLN A 321 12.01 22.10 -16.44
C GLN A 321 10.51 22.16 -16.12
N CYS A 322 10.12 22.11 -14.84
CA CYS A 322 8.71 22.07 -14.41
C CYS A 322 8.29 23.32 -13.63
N GLN A 323 8.74 24.51 -14.06
CA GLN A 323 8.44 25.79 -13.39
C GLN A 323 6.94 26.19 -13.41
N HIS A 324 6.14 25.53 -14.25
CA HIS A 324 4.69 25.72 -14.30
C HIS A 324 3.96 25.04 -13.13
N LEU A 325 4.62 24.16 -12.36
CA LEU A 325 4.04 23.52 -11.19
C LEU A 325 3.88 24.51 -10.04
N THR A 326 2.75 24.43 -9.34
CA THR A 326 2.60 25.12 -8.06
C THR A 326 3.60 24.57 -7.03
N PRO A 327 3.93 25.33 -5.97
CA PRO A 327 4.84 24.85 -4.92
C PRO A 327 4.40 23.53 -4.29
N ILE A 328 3.09 23.33 -4.10
CA ILE A 328 2.53 22.09 -3.56
C ILE A 328 2.75 20.94 -4.56
N GLN A 329 2.36 21.12 -5.82
CA GLN A 329 2.56 20.08 -6.85
C GLN A 329 4.03 19.69 -6.99
N MET A 330 4.95 20.66 -6.92
CA MET A 330 6.39 20.43 -6.94
C MET A 330 6.85 19.59 -5.74
N GLN A 331 6.43 19.93 -4.52
CA GLN A 331 6.80 19.16 -3.33
C GLN A 331 6.28 17.73 -3.39
N TYR A 332 5.02 17.53 -3.79
CA TYR A 332 4.42 16.19 -3.86
C TYR A 332 5.00 15.35 -4.99
N THR A 333 5.21 15.92 -6.18
CA THR A 333 5.80 15.16 -7.29
C THR A 333 7.23 14.69 -6.98
N ILE A 334 7.99 15.46 -6.18
CA ILE A 334 9.35 15.11 -5.73
C ILE A 334 9.32 14.05 -4.62
N TRP A 335 8.38 14.16 -3.67
CA TRP A 335 8.29 13.23 -2.54
C TRP A 335 7.62 11.89 -2.88
N GLU A 336 6.63 11.89 -3.77
CA GLU A 336 5.80 10.72 -4.10
C GLU A 336 6.62 9.46 -4.48
N PRO A 337 7.70 9.55 -5.29
CA PRO A 337 8.53 8.39 -5.58
C PRO A 337 9.22 7.76 -4.36
N ILE A 338 9.48 8.54 -3.30
CA ILE A 338 10.15 8.07 -2.08
C ILE A 338 9.19 7.21 -1.25
N ILE A 339 7.95 7.67 -1.08
CA ILE A 339 6.95 6.98 -0.26
C ILE A 339 6.35 5.76 -0.96
N GLU A 340 6.06 5.86 -2.27
CA GLU A 340 5.37 4.80 -3.02
C GLU A 340 6.24 3.55 -3.24
N SER A 341 7.57 3.68 -3.28
CA SER A 341 8.49 2.56 -3.47
C SER A 341 8.93 1.89 -2.17
N ALA A 342 8.70 2.53 -1.01
CA ALA A 342 9.28 2.11 0.27
C ALA A 342 8.65 0.82 0.82
N ASP A 343 7.31 0.72 0.83
CA ASP A 343 6.60 -0.40 1.48
C ASP A 343 6.21 -1.50 0.48
N THR A 344 5.69 -1.14 -0.70
CA THR A 344 5.18 -2.14 -1.67
C THR A 344 6.29 -3.08 -2.19
N THR A 345 7.46 -2.53 -2.51
CA THR A 345 8.65 -3.29 -2.96
C THR A 345 9.21 -4.16 -1.84
N LEU A 346 9.27 -3.62 -0.62
CA LEU A 346 9.70 -4.32 0.59
C LEU A 346 8.81 -5.54 0.85
N ARG A 347 7.49 -5.33 0.95
CA ARG A 347 6.50 -6.38 1.20
C ARG A 347 6.54 -7.48 0.16
N THR A 348 6.73 -7.14 -1.12
CA THR A 348 6.85 -8.15 -2.19
C THR A 348 8.13 -8.97 -2.01
N THR A 349 9.26 -8.33 -1.69
CA THR A 349 10.55 -9.01 -1.46
C THR A 349 10.45 -9.95 -0.25
N GLU A 350 9.94 -9.45 0.88
CA GLU A 350 9.73 -10.22 2.11
C GLU A 350 8.80 -11.43 1.89
N SER A 351 7.69 -11.21 1.18
CA SER A 351 6.72 -12.28 0.90
C SER A 351 7.32 -13.37 0.01
N ALA A 352 8.13 -13.00 -0.99
CA ALA A 352 8.82 -13.98 -1.81
C ALA A 352 9.81 -14.81 -0.99
N LEU A 353 10.63 -14.15 -0.16
CA LEU A 353 11.58 -14.83 0.73
C LEU A 353 10.86 -15.77 1.71
N LEU A 354 9.74 -15.34 2.30
CA LEU A 354 8.92 -16.17 3.19
C LEU A 354 8.40 -17.44 2.48
N GLU A 355 7.87 -17.32 1.27
CA GLU A 355 7.38 -18.51 0.56
C GLU A 355 8.53 -19.42 0.10
N LEU A 356 9.70 -18.86 -0.18
CA LEU A 356 10.92 -19.61 -0.49
C LEU A 356 11.49 -20.35 0.73
N THR A 357 11.39 -19.80 1.95
CA THR A 357 11.81 -20.52 3.17
C THR A 357 10.86 -21.67 3.51
N LYS A 358 9.57 -21.53 3.20
CA LYS A 358 8.58 -22.62 3.32
C LYS A 358 8.77 -23.73 2.27
N ASN A 359 9.51 -23.47 1.19
CA ASN A 359 9.76 -24.42 0.11
C ASN A 359 11.25 -24.48 -0.27
N PRO A 360 12.08 -25.21 0.52
CA PRO A 360 13.52 -25.30 0.29
C PRO A 360 13.90 -25.83 -1.10
N LEU A 361 13.10 -26.75 -1.66
CA LEU A 361 13.32 -27.25 -3.02
C LEU A 361 13.17 -26.15 -4.08
N MET A 362 12.20 -25.24 -3.91
CA MET A 362 12.05 -24.08 -4.79
C MET A 362 13.20 -23.07 -4.60
N GLN A 363 13.65 -22.86 -3.37
CA GLN A 363 14.80 -22.01 -3.08
C GLN A 363 16.07 -22.50 -3.79
N GLU A 364 16.35 -23.80 -3.73
CA GLU A 364 17.50 -24.41 -4.40
C GLU A 364 17.35 -24.42 -5.93
N ARG A 365 16.14 -24.62 -6.45
CA ARG A 365 15.87 -24.46 -7.91
C ARG A 365 16.17 -23.05 -8.39
N LEU A 366 15.76 -22.03 -7.63
CA LEU A 366 16.04 -20.64 -7.97
C LEU A 366 17.54 -20.31 -7.84
N TYR A 367 18.19 -20.80 -6.77
CA TYR A 367 19.64 -20.65 -6.62
C TYR A 367 20.40 -21.27 -7.80
N ALA A 368 20.03 -22.47 -8.24
CA ALA A 368 20.61 -23.11 -9.42
C ALA A 368 20.40 -22.30 -10.71
N GLU A 369 19.22 -21.68 -10.91
CA GLU A 369 18.99 -20.75 -12.03
C GLU A 369 19.95 -19.56 -11.98
N ILE A 370 20.09 -18.92 -10.81
CA ILE A 370 21.01 -17.78 -10.62
C ILE A 370 22.46 -18.18 -10.91
N GLN A 371 22.89 -19.36 -10.42
CA GLN A 371 24.22 -19.91 -10.65
C GLN A 371 24.48 -20.22 -12.13
N ASN A 372 23.49 -20.75 -12.85
CA ASN A 372 23.63 -21.02 -14.29
C ASN A 372 23.82 -19.75 -15.11
N VAL A 373 23.29 -18.60 -14.66
CA VAL A 373 23.35 -17.34 -15.40
C VAL A 373 24.55 -16.48 -15.01
N ALA A 374 24.85 -16.35 -13.72
CA ALA A 374 25.93 -15.49 -13.22
C ALA A 374 27.21 -16.25 -12.85
N GLY A 375 27.11 -17.55 -12.58
CA GLY A 375 28.19 -18.36 -12.03
C GLY A 375 28.69 -17.89 -10.67
N ASN A 376 29.89 -18.33 -10.31
CA ASN A 376 30.60 -17.94 -9.07
C ASN A 376 31.56 -16.76 -9.26
N GLY A 377 31.62 -16.18 -10.47
CA GLY A 377 32.62 -15.17 -10.82
C GLY A 377 32.15 -13.73 -10.70
N ARG A 378 30.83 -13.48 -10.63
CA ARG A 378 30.23 -12.15 -10.57
C ARG A 378 28.87 -12.15 -9.88
N MET A 379 28.46 -10.96 -9.43
CA MET A 379 27.10 -10.74 -8.98
C MET A 379 26.12 -10.81 -10.16
N VAL A 380 24.92 -11.33 -9.90
CA VAL A 380 23.80 -11.22 -10.82
C VAL A 380 23.52 -9.76 -11.15
N SER A 381 23.17 -9.45 -12.39
CA SER A 381 22.98 -8.07 -12.88
C SER A 381 21.64 -7.91 -13.60
N GLU A 382 21.23 -6.68 -13.86
CA GLU A 382 19.98 -6.42 -14.58
C GLU A 382 19.96 -6.90 -16.05
N ASP A 383 21.13 -7.12 -16.66
CA ASP A 383 21.19 -7.65 -18.03
C ASP A 383 20.89 -9.15 -18.08
N ASP A 384 20.96 -9.82 -16.93
CA ASP A 384 20.65 -11.24 -16.77
C ASP A 384 19.15 -11.51 -16.64
N LEU A 385 18.33 -10.50 -16.34
CA LEU A 385 16.91 -10.68 -15.99
C LEU A 385 16.11 -11.47 -17.02
N ARG A 386 16.46 -11.34 -18.31
CA ARG A 386 15.83 -12.06 -19.41
C ARG A 386 16.06 -13.59 -19.37
N HIS A 387 17.02 -14.05 -18.57
CA HIS A 387 17.40 -15.45 -18.42
C HIS A 387 16.92 -16.05 -17.09
N LEU A 388 16.41 -15.23 -16.16
CA LEU A 388 15.91 -15.64 -14.84
C LEU A 388 14.40 -15.91 -14.89
N LEU A 389 14.00 -16.94 -15.64
CA LEU A 389 12.59 -17.23 -15.93
C LEU A 389 11.83 -17.72 -14.70
N LEU A 390 12.45 -18.57 -13.88
CA LEU A 390 11.87 -19.03 -12.62
C LEU A 390 11.72 -17.86 -11.65
N LEU A 391 12.69 -16.93 -11.62
CA LEU A 391 12.57 -15.75 -10.78
C LEU A 391 11.44 -14.79 -11.22
N ASP A 392 11.25 -14.57 -12.53
CA ASP A 392 10.08 -13.85 -13.06
C ASP A 392 8.76 -14.53 -12.64
N ALA A 393 8.71 -15.86 -12.71
CA ALA A 393 7.56 -16.63 -12.26
C ALA A 393 7.31 -16.52 -10.75
N ILE A 394 8.37 -16.55 -9.93
CA ILE A 394 8.32 -16.32 -8.48
C ILE A 394 7.79 -14.92 -8.17
N PHE A 395 8.24 -13.90 -8.90
CA PHE A 395 7.75 -12.54 -8.74
C PHE A 395 6.24 -12.44 -9.02
N LYS A 396 5.78 -13.01 -10.15
CA LYS A 396 4.36 -13.04 -10.52
C LYS A 396 3.52 -13.83 -9.52
N GLU A 397 3.97 -15.02 -9.11
CA GLU A 397 3.24 -15.85 -8.17
C GLU A 397 3.18 -15.23 -6.78
N THR A 398 4.24 -14.55 -6.34
CA THR A 398 4.24 -13.78 -5.08
C THR A 398 3.22 -12.66 -5.13
N LEU A 399 3.17 -11.88 -6.21
CA LEU A 399 2.17 -10.82 -6.38
C LEU A 399 0.75 -11.34 -6.48
N ARG A 400 0.55 -12.54 -7.06
CA ARG A 400 -0.74 -13.22 -7.07
C ARG A 400 -1.13 -13.62 -5.64
N TYR A 401 -0.27 -14.38 -4.98
CA TYR A 401 -0.57 -15.02 -3.71
C TYR A 401 -0.67 -14.03 -2.55
N ASN A 402 0.29 -13.10 -2.45
CA ASN A 402 0.42 -12.08 -1.40
C ASN A 402 0.52 -10.67 -2.02
N PRO A 403 -0.57 -10.12 -2.58
CA PRO A 403 -0.55 -8.78 -3.18
C PRO A 403 -0.27 -7.70 -2.10
N PRO A 404 0.75 -6.83 -2.27
CA PRO A 404 1.04 -5.76 -1.30
C PRO A 404 -0.13 -4.80 -1.10
N VAL A 405 -1.00 -4.65 -2.11
CA VAL A 405 -2.25 -3.90 -2.04
C VAL A 405 -3.40 -4.86 -2.32
N PRO A 406 -4.01 -5.49 -1.30
CA PRO A 406 -5.02 -6.52 -1.50
C PRO A 406 -6.37 -5.96 -1.95
N ILE A 407 -6.63 -4.67 -1.71
CA ILE A 407 -7.81 -3.95 -2.19
C ILE A 407 -7.33 -2.65 -2.83
N LEU A 408 -7.72 -2.40 -4.09
CA LEU A 408 -7.41 -1.12 -4.73
C LEU A 408 -8.11 0.04 -4.00
N PRO A 409 -7.50 1.24 -3.93
CA PRO A 409 -8.15 2.36 -3.29
C PRO A 409 -9.48 2.67 -3.98
N ALA A 410 -10.49 2.98 -3.17
CA ALA A 410 -11.88 3.13 -3.60
C ALA A 410 -12.03 4.10 -4.78
N ARG A 411 -12.97 3.78 -5.66
CA ARG A 411 -13.40 4.64 -6.76
C ARG A 411 -14.81 5.14 -6.48
N TYR A 412 -15.04 6.42 -6.72
CA TYR A 412 -16.36 7.02 -6.55
C TYR A 412 -17.15 6.91 -7.86
N VAL A 413 -18.41 6.47 -7.78
CA VAL A 413 -19.30 6.32 -8.92
C VAL A 413 -20.03 7.64 -9.17
N SER A 414 -19.61 8.39 -10.20
CA SER A 414 -20.12 9.73 -10.51
C SER A 414 -21.46 9.73 -11.26
N GLN A 415 -21.79 8.62 -11.91
CA GLN A 415 -23.03 8.37 -12.63
C GLN A 415 -23.40 6.89 -12.56
N ASP A 416 -24.69 6.55 -12.67
CA ASP A 416 -25.15 5.16 -12.66
C ASP A 416 -24.39 4.34 -13.72
N ILE A 417 -23.82 3.20 -13.32
CA ILE A 417 -23.11 2.28 -14.21
C ILE A 417 -23.74 0.89 -14.20
N GLN A 418 -23.44 0.11 -15.23
CA GLN A 418 -23.71 -1.33 -15.25
C GLN A 418 -22.40 -2.11 -15.22
N VAL A 419 -22.37 -3.17 -14.42
CA VAL A 419 -21.25 -4.11 -14.29
C VAL A 419 -21.82 -5.52 -14.18
N GLY A 420 -21.44 -6.42 -15.08
CA GLY A 420 -21.97 -7.79 -15.09
C GLY A 420 -23.50 -7.88 -15.15
N GLY A 421 -24.15 -6.92 -15.82
CA GLY A 421 -25.61 -6.81 -15.90
C GLY A 421 -26.30 -6.32 -14.62
N LEU A 422 -25.54 -5.96 -13.58
CA LEU A 422 -26.02 -5.35 -12.35
C LEU A 422 -25.84 -3.83 -12.41
N ASN A 423 -26.75 -3.08 -11.80
CA ASN A 423 -26.70 -1.63 -11.76
C ASN A 423 -26.01 -1.19 -10.47
N ILE A 424 -24.97 -0.36 -10.59
CA ILE A 424 -24.32 0.30 -9.47
C ILE A 424 -24.69 1.79 -9.55
N PRO A 425 -25.53 2.28 -8.62
CA PRO A 425 -25.99 3.66 -8.64
C PRO A 425 -24.86 4.67 -8.40
N LYS A 426 -25.10 5.89 -8.86
CA LYS A 426 -24.34 7.08 -8.46
C LYS A 426 -24.22 7.19 -6.94
N ASP A 427 -23.14 7.81 -6.49
CA ASP A 427 -22.80 8.09 -5.09
C ASP A 427 -22.30 6.90 -4.27
N TRP A 428 -22.28 5.72 -4.87
CA TRP A 428 -21.62 4.53 -4.34
C TRP A 428 -20.11 4.63 -4.52
N ASP A 429 -19.40 3.88 -3.68
CA ASP A 429 -17.99 3.59 -3.90
C ASP A 429 -17.84 2.17 -4.47
N VAL A 430 -16.79 1.94 -5.24
CA VAL A 430 -16.42 0.64 -5.79
C VAL A 430 -15.05 0.23 -5.25
N LEU A 431 -14.97 -0.98 -4.71
CA LEU A 431 -13.73 -1.63 -4.28
C LEU A 431 -13.44 -2.84 -5.17
N ILE A 432 -12.20 -2.93 -5.65
CA ILE A 432 -11.71 -4.12 -6.36
C ILE A 432 -10.84 -4.89 -5.37
N ASN A 433 -11.29 -6.08 -4.99
CA ASN A 433 -10.57 -6.98 -4.09
C ASN A 433 -9.60 -7.85 -4.90
N ILE A 434 -8.36 -7.37 -5.06
CA ILE A 434 -7.30 -8.07 -5.78
C ILE A 434 -7.04 -9.43 -5.14
N PHE A 435 -7.00 -9.51 -3.81
CA PHE A 435 -6.80 -10.76 -3.10
C PHE A 435 -7.85 -11.81 -3.47
N GLY A 436 -9.13 -11.41 -3.52
CA GLY A 436 -10.22 -12.29 -3.94
C GLY A 436 -10.10 -12.76 -5.40
N ILE A 437 -9.74 -11.85 -6.31
CA ILE A 437 -9.52 -12.17 -7.75
C ILE A 437 -8.36 -13.16 -7.92
N ASN A 438 -7.26 -12.92 -7.22
CA ASN A 438 -6.05 -13.73 -7.30
C ASN A 438 -6.23 -15.12 -6.69
N TRP A 439 -7.23 -15.29 -5.82
CA TRP A 439 -7.55 -16.54 -5.12
C TRP A 439 -8.85 -17.20 -5.64
N ASP A 440 -9.38 -16.75 -6.78
CA ASP A 440 -10.57 -17.30 -7.40
C ASP A 440 -10.31 -18.73 -7.93
N PRO A 441 -10.96 -19.78 -7.39
CA PRO A 441 -10.75 -21.15 -7.83
C PRO A 441 -11.26 -21.43 -9.25
N GLU A 442 -12.14 -20.59 -9.81
CA GLU A 442 -12.58 -20.70 -11.21
C GLU A 442 -11.50 -20.23 -12.19
N VAL A 443 -10.56 -19.41 -11.72
CA VAL A 443 -9.46 -18.83 -12.53
C VAL A 443 -8.15 -19.56 -12.29
N TRP A 444 -7.89 -19.94 -11.03
CA TRP A 444 -6.61 -20.50 -10.60
C TRP A 444 -6.79 -21.89 -10.02
N LYS A 445 -6.07 -22.87 -10.57
CA LYS A 445 -5.97 -24.20 -9.96
C LYS A 445 -5.23 -24.12 -8.61
N ASP A 446 -5.81 -24.66 -7.55
CA ASP A 446 -5.26 -24.65 -6.19
C ASP A 446 -4.80 -23.23 -5.77
N PRO A 447 -5.73 -22.25 -5.72
CA PRO A 447 -5.40 -20.83 -5.58
C PRO A 447 -4.65 -20.49 -4.28
N HIS A 448 -4.86 -21.30 -3.25
CA HIS A 448 -4.27 -21.16 -1.92
C HIS A 448 -2.87 -21.78 -1.80
N VAL A 449 -2.34 -22.34 -2.89
CA VAL A 449 -0.98 -22.88 -2.94
C VAL A 449 -0.09 -21.94 -3.73
N TRP A 450 0.96 -21.43 -3.08
CA TRP A 450 2.03 -20.70 -3.76
C TRP A 450 2.84 -21.67 -4.62
N ASN A 451 2.71 -21.53 -5.95
CA ASN A 451 3.33 -22.41 -6.93
C ASN A 451 3.80 -21.62 -8.17
N PRO A 452 5.08 -21.21 -8.23
CA PRO A 452 5.65 -20.48 -9.37
C PRO A 452 5.56 -21.21 -10.71
N ASP A 453 5.49 -22.56 -10.72
CA ASP A 453 5.47 -23.33 -11.97
C ASP A 453 4.22 -23.01 -12.82
N ARG A 454 3.13 -22.53 -12.21
CA ARG A 454 1.94 -22.08 -12.95
C ARG A 454 2.26 -20.85 -13.82
N CYS A 455 3.05 -19.92 -13.30
CA CYS A 455 3.46 -18.72 -14.02
C CYS A 455 4.51 -19.03 -15.09
N LEU A 456 5.36 -20.04 -14.88
CA LEU A 456 6.26 -20.54 -15.93
C LEU A 456 5.49 -21.16 -17.11
N SER A 457 4.43 -21.91 -16.82
CA SER A 457 3.65 -22.61 -17.85
C SER A 457 2.78 -21.67 -18.70
N ASP A 458 2.38 -20.52 -18.16
CA ASP A 458 1.50 -19.56 -18.83
C ASP A 458 2.27 -18.34 -19.34
N LYS A 459 2.76 -18.42 -20.58
CA LYS A 459 3.54 -17.36 -21.24
C LYS A 459 2.74 -16.09 -21.52
N ASN A 460 1.41 -16.14 -21.47
CA ASN A 460 0.54 -15.00 -21.74
C ASN A 460 0.18 -14.23 -20.46
N LEU A 461 0.54 -14.77 -19.29
CA LEU A 461 0.27 -14.14 -18.00
C LEU A 461 1.10 -12.85 -17.86
N ASP A 462 0.40 -11.73 -17.82
CA ASP A 462 0.96 -10.42 -17.50
C ASP A 462 0.34 -9.81 -16.23
N LEU A 463 0.83 -8.63 -15.85
CA LEU A 463 0.52 -7.99 -14.57
C LEU A 463 -0.55 -6.88 -14.71
N GLY A 464 -1.64 -7.17 -15.42
CA GLY A 464 -2.75 -6.21 -15.59
C GLY A 464 -2.73 -5.42 -16.89
N ILE A 465 -1.89 -5.78 -17.87
CA ILE A 465 -1.80 -5.05 -19.16
C ILE A 465 -2.87 -5.57 -20.12
N LYS A 466 -2.80 -6.86 -20.46
CA LYS A 466 -3.79 -7.56 -21.28
C LYS A 466 -4.55 -8.58 -20.47
N ASP A 467 -3.93 -9.10 -19.41
CA ASP A 467 -4.48 -10.10 -18.52
C ASP A 467 -4.89 -9.47 -17.19
N PHE A 468 -6.10 -9.75 -16.73
CA PHE A 468 -6.68 -9.16 -15.52
C PHE A 468 -6.71 -10.14 -14.34
N ARG A 469 -6.03 -11.29 -14.44
CA ARG A 469 -5.95 -12.30 -13.39
C ARG A 469 -4.98 -11.94 -12.27
N ILE A 470 -3.94 -11.13 -12.56
CA ILE A 470 -3.03 -10.55 -11.55
C ILE A 470 -3.08 -9.03 -11.64
N LEU A 471 -3.71 -8.38 -10.67
CA LEU A 471 -3.97 -6.93 -10.67
C LEU A 471 -3.21 -6.15 -9.60
N SER A 472 -2.08 -6.68 -9.11
CA SER A 472 -1.31 -6.06 -8.02
C SER A 472 -0.77 -4.66 -8.36
N PHE A 473 -0.68 -4.32 -9.65
CA PHE A 473 -0.34 -2.97 -10.14
C PHE A 473 -1.55 -2.17 -10.68
N GLY A 474 -2.77 -2.68 -10.47
CA GLY A 474 -3.98 -2.21 -11.13
C GLY A 474 -3.93 -2.43 -12.64
N SER A 475 -4.73 -1.65 -13.38
CA SER A 475 -4.77 -1.72 -14.85
C SER A 475 -5.25 -0.39 -15.46
N GLY A 476 -5.19 -0.29 -16.79
CA GLY A 476 -5.76 0.80 -17.57
C GLY A 476 -5.13 2.16 -17.30
N LYS A 477 -5.93 3.22 -17.42
CA LYS A 477 -5.48 4.63 -17.31
C LYS A 477 -4.83 4.97 -15.97
N ARG A 478 -5.08 4.16 -14.93
CA ARG A 478 -4.57 4.34 -13.56
C ARG A 478 -3.56 3.26 -13.13
N MET A 479 -3.10 2.42 -14.06
CA MET A 479 -2.05 1.45 -13.79
C MET A 479 -0.84 2.13 -13.12
N CYS A 480 -0.23 1.42 -12.17
CA CYS A 480 0.94 1.87 -11.44
C CYS A 480 2.02 2.38 -12.41
N ALA A 481 2.58 3.55 -12.11
CA ALA A 481 3.67 4.11 -12.92
C ALA A 481 5.01 3.39 -12.67
N GLY A 482 5.16 2.75 -11.52
CA GLY A 482 6.40 2.13 -11.04
C GLY A 482 6.55 0.64 -11.37
N VAL A 483 5.73 0.05 -12.23
CA VAL A 483 5.77 -1.41 -12.55
C VAL A 483 7.17 -1.88 -12.92
N GLN A 484 7.85 -1.15 -13.82
CA GLN A 484 9.19 -1.52 -14.28
C GLN A 484 10.24 -1.41 -13.17
N GLN A 485 10.14 -0.39 -12.31
CA GLN A 485 11.05 -0.22 -11.18
C GLN A 485 10.83 -1.32 -10.15
N ALA A 486 9.58 -1.60 -9.78
CA ALA A 486 9.25 -2.67 -8.85
C ALA A 486 9.74 -4.03 -9.36
N PHE A 487 9.50 -4.36 -10.64
CA PHE A 487 10.03 -5.57 -11.26
C PHE A 487 11.55 -5.68 -11.11
N SER A 488 12.28 -4.65 -11.55
CA SER A 488 13.75 -4.68 -11.54
C SER A 488 14.30 -4.74 -10.11
N THR A 489 13.77 -3.93 -9.21
CA THR A 489 14.25 -3.86 -7.82
C THR A 489 13.92 -5.12 -7.02
N VAL A 490 12.69 -5.64 -7.06
CA VAL A 490 12.31 -6.85 -6.32
C VAL A 490 13.11 -8.06 -6.81
N ILE A 491 13.19 -8.23 -8.14
CA ILE A 491 13.92 -9.36 -8.71
C ILE A 491 15.40 -9.30 -8.37
N MET A 492 16.04 -8.14 -8.50
CA MET A 492 17.46 -7.99 -8.15
C MET A 492 17.71 -8.17 -6.64
N ASN A 493 16.80 -7.72 -5.78
CA ASN A 493 16.87 -7.98 -4.34
C ASN A 493 16.83 -9.48 -4.06
N ILE A 494 15.83 -10.20 -4.57
CA ILE A 494 15.69 -11.66 -4.35
C ILE A 494 16.90 -12.41 -4.93
N ALA A 495 17.29 -12.11 -6.17
CA ALA A 495 18.40 -12.77 -6.84
C ALA A 495 19.70 -12.61 -6.06
N SER A 496 20.00 -11.37 -5.63
CA SER A 496 21.24 -11.08 -4.92
C SER A 496 21.25 -11.66 -3.52
N LEU A 497 20.13 -11.57 -2.81
CA LEU A 497 20.00 -12.16 -1.48
C LEU A 497 20.20 -13.68 -1.56
N LEU A 498 19.56 -14.37 -2.50
CA LEU A 498 19.71 -15.82 -2.65
C LEU A 498 21.04 -16.25 -3.26
N GLN A 499 21.69 -15.39 -4.05
CA GLN A 499 23.04 -15.67 -4.54
C GLN A 499 24.03 -15.75 -3.37
N HIS A 500 23.86 -14.92 -2.34
CA HIS A 500 24.79 -14.82 -1.21
C HIS A 500 24.36 -15.62 0.02
N PHE A 501 23.07 -15.83 0.22
CA PHE A 501 22.53 -16.41 1.45
C PHE A 501 21.51 -17.52 1.17
N GLU A 502 21.50 -18.51 2.05
CA GLU A 502 20.40 -19.44 2.22
C GLU A 502 19.52 -18.92 3.37
N PHE A 503 18.20 -18.89 3.16
CA PHE A 503 17.26 -18.38 4.16
C PHE A 503 16.44 -19.51 4.77
N VAL A 504 16.36 -19.49 6.10
CA VAL A 504 15.56 -20.42 6.90
C VAL A 504 14.68 -19.61 7.85
N ILE A 505 13.44 -20.07 8.07
CA ILE A 505 12.56 -19.51 9.09
C ILE A 505 12.70 -20.31 10.39
N GLU A 506 12.92 -19.62 11.51
CA GLU A 506 12.72 -20.23 12.82
C GLU A 506 11.33 -19.89 13.35
N PRO A 507 10.65 -20.82 14.05
CA PRO A 507 9.41 -20.50 14.72
C PRO A 507 9.66 -19.36 15.73
N PRO A 508 8.77 -18.36 15.84
CA PRO A 508 8.94 -17.29 16.81
C PRO A 508 9.05 -17.86 18.23
N SER A 509 10.06 -17.42 18.98
CA SER A 509 10.15 -17.70 20.42
C SER A 509 8.99 -17.02 21.16
N VAL A 510 8.58 -17.57 22.30
CA VAL A 510 7.43 -17.05 23.10
C VAL A 510 7.64 -15.60 23.53
N GLU A 511 8.89 -15.13 23.64
CA GLU A 511 9.24 -13.75 23.97
C GLU A 511 9.02 -12.76 22.81
N ASN A 512 9.16 -13.22 21.56
CA ASN A 512 8.95 -12.38 20.37
C ASN A 512 7.47 -12.10 20.07
N LEU A 513 6.54 -12.91 20.62
CA LEU A 513 5.10 -12.74 20.40
C LEU A 513 4.54 -11.43 20.99
N HIS A 514 5.14 -10.90 22.06
CA HIS A 514 4.71 -9.64 22.68
C HIS A 514 5.18 -8.40 21.91
N GLN A 515 6.26 -8.49 21.14
CA GLN A 515 6.74 -7.41 20.26
C GLN A 515 5.95 -7.38 18.94
N VAL A 516 5.66 -8.57 18.39
CA VAL A 516 4.83 -8.78 17.20
C VAL A 516 3.46 -8.10 17.29
N GLU A 517 2.75 -8.22 18.43
CA GLU A 517 1.42 -7.60 18.61
C GLU A 517 1.44 -6.07 18.59
N LEU A 518 2.60 -5.44 18.86
CA LEU A 518 2.75 -3.98 18.87
C LEU A 518 3.08 -3.41 17.49
N GLU A 519 3.65 -4.22 16.61
CA GLU A 519 4.15 -3.84 15.27
C GLU A 519 3.16 -4.11 14.13
N ASP A 520 2.08 -4.87 14.37
CA ASP A 520 0.99 -5.20 13.42
C ASP A 520 0.10 -3.99 12.99
N LYS A 521 0.63 -2.76 13.11
CA LYS A 521 -0.04 -1.48 12.83
C LYS A 521 0.29 -0.88 11.46
N SER A 522 0.85 -1.67 10.55
CA SER A 522 1.29 -1.19 9.24
C SER A 522 0.17 -1.16 8.17
N PHE A 523 0.49 -0.53 7.02
CA PHE A 523 -0.44 -0.15 5.94
C PHE A 523 -1.37 -1.27 5.44
N VAL A 524 -0.87 -2.51 5.47
CA VAL A 524 -1.53 -3.74 5.04
C VAL A 524 -0.98 -4.82 5.96
N GLY A 525 -1.89 -5.50 6.68
CA GLY A 525 -1.61 -6.34 7.87
C GLY A 525 -0.30 -7.12 7.84
N GLU A 526 0.42 -7.10 8.96
CA GLU A 526 1.66 -7.85 9.07
C GLU A 526 1.38 -9.34 9.14
N HIS A 527 2.32 -10.11 8.63
CA HIS A 527 2.51 -11.47 9.09
C HIS A 527 3.63 -11.40 10.13
N PRO A 528 3.36 -11.75 11.40
CA PRO A 528 4.37 -11.91 12.45
C PRO A 528 5.65 -12.64 12.03
N GLU A 529 5.47 -13.60 11.12
CA GLU A 529 6.50 -14.47 10.56
C GLU A 529 7.52 -13.73 9.66
N LEU A 530 7.26 -12.47 9.28
CA LEU A 530 8.13 -11.68 8.41
C LEU A 530 9.23 -10.89 9.14
N GLN A 531 9.24 -10.93 10.48
CA GLN A 531 10.07 -10.00 11.27
C GLN A 531 11.55 -10.43 11.38
N SER A 532 11.87 -11.72 11.22
CA SER A 532 13.26 -12.18 11.26
C SER A 532 13.47 -13.46 10.44
N PHE A 533 14.54 -13.50 9.66
CA PHE A 533 15.00 -14.69 8.93
C PHE A 533 16.38 -15.06 9.44
N ARG A 534 16.70 -16.36 9.52
CA ARG A 534 18.11 -16.76 9.60
C ARG A 534 18.68 -16.78 8.18
N ALA A 535 19.79 -16.08 8.00
CA ALA A 535 20.49 -16.00 6.73
C ALA A 535 21.88 -16.62 6.90
N TYR A 536 22.13 -17.70 6.17
CA TYR A 536 23.42 -18.40 6.18
C TYR A 536 24.18 -18.05 4.91
N PRO A 537 25.41 -17.49 4.99
CA PRO A 537 26.23 -17.26 3.82
C PRO A 537 26.44 -18.56 3.03
N ARG A 538 26.23 -18.53 1.71
CA ARG A 538 26.41 -19.71 0.87
C ARG A 538 27.91 -20.05 0.73
N PRO A 539 28.28 -21.35 0.72
CA PRO A 539 29.67 -21.77 0.64
C PRO A 539 30.38 -21.21 -0.61
N GLY A 540 31.59 -20.67 -0.44
CA GLY A 540 32.40 -20.16 -1.55
C GLY A 540 31.96 -18.82 -2.14
N VAL A 541 30.92 -18.19 -1.59
CA VAL A 541 30.48 -16.86 -2.01
C VAL A 541 31.19 -15.78 -1.19
N ASN A 542 31.92 -14.89 -1.87
CA ASN A 542 32.59 -13.76 -1.25
C ASN A 542 31.64 -12.55 -1.09
N ARG A 543 31.92 -11.70 -0.10
CA ARG A 543 31.23 -10.42 0.11
C ARG A 543 31.19 -9.54 -1.14
N ARG A 544 32.27 -9.59 -1.95
CA ARG A 544 32.34 -8.95 -3.25
C ARG A 544 32.96 -9.92 -4.25
N TYR A 545 32.32 -10.06 -5.40
CA TYR A 545 32.93 -10.72 -6.55
C TYR A 545 34.04 -9.83 -7.11
N PRO A 546 35.16 -10.41 -7.58
CA PRO A 546 36.21 -9.64 -8.23
C PRO A 546 35.61 -8.86 -9.41
N VAL A 547 35.88 -7.56 -9.47
CA VAL A 547 35.52 -6.73 -10.62
C VAL A 547 36.48 -7.11 -11.74
N ASN A 548 35.97 -7.79 -12.78
CA ASN A 548 36.72 -8.04 -14.01
C ASN A 548 36.80 -6.78 -14.86
#